data_AF-A0A9D8ZEU3-F1
#
_entry.id   AF-A0A9D8ZEU3-F1
#
_cell.length_a   1.000
_cell.length_b   1.000
_cell.length_c   1.000
_cell.angle_alpha   90.00
_cell.angle_beta   90.00
_cell.angle_gamma   90.00
#
_symmetry.space_group_name_H-M   'P 1'
#
loop_
_entity.id
_entity.type
_entity.pdbx_description
1 polymer ?
#
loop_
_entity_poly.entity_id
_entity_poly.type
_entity_poly.pdbx_seq_one_letter_code
_entity_poly.pdbx_strand_id
1 'polypeptide(L)'
;MKNKVFIGSSVEGLKIAYAIQQNLRHNAETTVWDQGVFELSSTTIESLIEVLDNSDFGIFVFSPDDIIKFRGIENLVVRDNVLFELGLFIGRLGRNRSFIMLPEGTDFKLPTDLLGITPGYYEVGRSDKSDQAATGPASHQIRLCIEKYGARNIDDSEPKTGNDVSTALIDNQDLLWVDLYVEKKYTECIKELEKKIKKEKDHKLKLNLQLWTAHVHWKMNPLLGDKKYLKLIDENTENSLPYTSYIITLLENDIYEQIPFLINKGIKQVPKAKDEFLCLKADYFTRIGNKHDAVKELNASIKERKSVSLYLKLVDLQDDLKNSHEIIHEALRHFPTNEEIISKYAHIAYNLDLFNISLFLNDKLIQLNRQNPDYWATMGNTYLNLNLNNKALASYIKANKLAEGKQSWILGNIGNLYNNLELPLKAIEYLELAIEQDPKSEYAHNRLSGALKKKEEEEKKIKDILKQGRIEIRNLVFNNEKL
;
A
#
# COMPACT_ATOMS: atom_id res chain seq x y z
N MET A 1 -25.01 -16.24 30.39
CA MET A 1 -25.76 -15.99 29.14
C MET A 1 -25.11 -16.79 28.03
N LYS A 2 -25.86 -17.23 27.02
CA LYS A 2 -25.23 -17.84 25.83
C LYS A 2 -24.56 -16.74 25.01
N ASN A 3 -23.41 -17.04 24.42
CA ASN A 3 -22.70 -16.08 23.57
C ASN A 3 -23.50 -15.88 22.27
N LYS A 4 -23.58 -14.64 21.80
CA LYS A 4 -24.24 -14.27 20.55
C LYS A 4 -23.27 -14.40 19.38
N VAL A 5 -23.70 -15.09 18.33
CA VAL A 5 -22.84 -15.41 17.18
C VAL A 5 -23.55 -15.04 15.89
N PHE A 6 -22.92 -14.21 15.08
CA PHE A 6 -23.39 -13.91 13.73
C PHE A 6 -22.81 -14.90 12.72
N ILE A 7 -23.61 -15.32 11.74
CA ILE A 7 -23.16 -16.15 10.63
C ILE A 7 -23.44 -15.46 9.29
N GLY A 8 -22.37 -15.00 8.63
CA GLY A 8 -22.40 -14.41 7.29
C GLY A 8 -22.09 -15.45 6.21
N SER A 9 -22.77 -15.36 5.07
CA SER A 9 -22.52 -16.21 3.90
C SER A 9 -23.03 -15.53 2.62
N SER A 10 -22.69 -16.08 1.46
CA SER A 10 -23.47 -15.81 0.25
C SER A 10 -24.83 -16.54 0.30
N VAL A 11 -25.70 -16.26 -0.66
CA VAL A 11 -27.00 -16.96 -0.82
C VAL A 11 -26.77 -18.46 -1.07
N GLU A 12 -25.72 -18.80 -1.81
CA GLU A 12 -25.32 -20.15 -2.16
C GLU A 12 -24.75 -20.89 -0.93
N GLY A 13 -24.02 -20.20 -0.06
CA GLY A 13 -23.49 -20.74 1.20
C GLY A 13 -24.52 -20.90 2.33
N LEU A 14 -25.78 -20.51 2.09
CA LEU A 14 -26.79 -20.41 3.14
C LEU A 14 -27.09 -21.77 3.82
N LYS A 15 -27.11 -22.87 3.05
CA LYS A 15 -27.32 -24.23 3.60
C LYS A 15 -26.26 -24.60 4.64
N ILE A 16 -25.01 -24.24 4.37
CA ILE A 16 -23.88 -24.46 5.27
C ILE A 16 -24.00 -23.56 6.51
N ALA A 17 -24.41 -22.29 6.35
CA ALA A 17 -24.65 -21.39 7.47
C ALA A 17 -25.72 -21.93 8.45
N TYR A 18 -26.83 -22.43 7.92
CA TYR A 18 -27.88 -23.08 8.73
C TYR A 18 -27.41 -24.36 9.42
N ALA A 19 -26.57 -25.16 8.76
CA ALA A 19 -25.98 -26.36 9.35
C ALA A 19 -25.08 -26.03 10.55
N ILE A 20 -24.28 -24.96 10.45
CA ILE A 20 -23.44 -24.45 11.55
C ILE A 20 -24.33 -23.94 12.71
N GLN A 21 -25.37 -23.16 12.41
CA GLN A 21 -26.36 -22.72 13.40
C GLN A 21 -26.95 -23.93 14.16
N GLN A 22 -27.32 -25.00 13.44
CA GLN A 22 -27.85 -26.21 14.05
C GLN A 22 -26.84 -26.90 14.98
N ASN A 23 -25.57 -26.97 14.58
CA ASN A 23 -24.49 -27.58 15.38
C ASN A 23 -24.11 -26.79 16.63
N LEU A 24 -24.39 -25.48 16.66
CA LEU A 24 -24.06 -24.58 17.77
C LEU A 24 -25.24 -24.27 18.71
N ARG A 25 -26.45 -24.76 18.41
CA ARG A 25 -27.72 -24.50 19.13
C ARG A 25 -27.63 -24.58 20.67
N HIS A 26 -26.85 -25.53 21.20
CA HIS A 26 -26.72 -25.74 22.64
C HIS A 26 -25.68 -24.82 23.31
N ASN A 27 -24.77 -24.23 22.54
CA ASN A 27 -23.59 -23.51 23.02
C ASN A 27 -23.69 -21.99 22.84
N ALA A 28 -24.38 -21.54 21.80
CA ALA A 28 -24.49 -20.13 21.43
C ALA A 28 -25.88 -19.77 20.92
N GLU A 29 -26.20 -18.47 20.97
CA GLU A 29 -27.33 -17.86 20.27
C GLU A 29 -26.83 -17.40 18.89
N THR A 30 -27.01 -18.26 17.89
CA THR A 30 -26.51 -18.03 16.52
C THR A 30 -27.60 -17.46 15.62
N THR A 31 -27.31 -16.36 14.93
CA THR A 31 -28.20 -15.73 13.93
C THR A 31 -27.53 -15.74 12.56
N VAL A 32 -28.22 -16.28 11.54
CA VAL A 32 -27.77 -16.23 10.14
C VAL A 32 -28.25 -14.91 9.51
N TRP A 33 -27.45 -14.35 8.61
CA TRP A 33 -27.71 -13.03 8.01
C TRP A 33 -29.09 -12.85 7.34
N ASP A 34 -29.74 -13.91 6.88
CA ASP A 34 -31.07 -13.86 6.26
C ASP A 34 -32.23 -13.88 7.28
N GLN A 35 -31.94 -14.08 8.57
CA GLN A 35 -32.93 -14.24 9.65
C GLN A 35 -33.34 -12.91 10.28
N GLY A 36 -33.69 -11.93 9.43
CA GLY A 36 -34.18 -10.63 9.90
C GLY A 36 -33.10 -9.70 10.45
N VAL A 37 -31.83 -9.90 10.04
CA VAL A 37 -30.72 -9.00 10.37
C VAL A 37 -30.83 -7.66 9.62
N PHE A 38 -31.44 -7.67 8.43
CA PHE A 38 -31.62 -6.48 7.59
C PHE A 38 -33.06 -5.96 7.71
N GLU A 39 -33.23 -4.78 8.33
CA GLU A 39 -34.53 -4.14 8.49
C GLU A 39 -34.95 -3.35 7.25
N LEU A 40 -36.27 -3.13 7.11
CA LEU A 40 -36.81 -2.30 6.04
C LEU A 40 -36.44 -0.83 6.29
N SER A 41 -35.81 -0.18 5.30
CA SER A 41 -35.36 1.23 5.33
C SER A 41 -34.02 1.52 6.02
N SER A 42 -33.25 0.51 6.45
CA SER A 42 -31.85 0.67 6.85
C SER A 42 -30.90 0.33 5.69
N THR A 43 -29.70 0.90 5.70
CA THR A 43 -28.63 0.45 4.81
C THR A 43 -28.04 -0.86 5.32
N THR A 44 -27.51 -1.70 4.42
CA THR A 44 -26.86 -2.98 4.77
C THR A 44 -25.74 -2.81 5.79
N ILE A 45 -25.02 -1.69 5.74
CA ILE A 45 -23.91 -1.39 6.66
C ILE A 45 -24.43 -1.05 8.07
N GLU A 46 -25.50 -0.26 8.19
CA GLU A 46 -26.10 0.07 9.50
C GLU A 46 -26.60 -1.18 10.22
N SER A 47 -27.29 -2.06 9.50
CA SER A 47 -27.74 -3.35 10.04
C SER A 47 -26.56 -4.25 10.45
N LEU A 48 -25.49 -4.29 9.66
CA LEU A 48 -24.28 -5.06 10.02
C LEU A 48 -23.58 -4.50 11.25
N ILE A 49 -23.51 -3.17 11.41
CA ILE A 49 -22.91 -2.53 12.59
C ILE A 49 -23.73 -2.86 13.84
N GLU A 50 -25.06 -2.80 13.77
CA GLU A 50 -25.93 -3.14 14.89
C GLU A 50 -25.76 -4.61 15.32
N VAL A 51 -25.70 -5.52 14.35
CA VAL A 51 -25.43 -6.94 14.65
C VAL A 51 -24.03 -7.13 15.23
N LEU A 52 -23.05 -6.42 14.71
CA LEU A 52 -21.67 -6.50 15.17
C LEU A 52 -21.50 -6.00 16.61
N ASP A 53 -22.20 -4.94 16.99
CA ASP A 53 -22.20 -4.42 18.36
C ASP A 53 -22.91 -5.36 19.34
N ASN A 54 -23.86 -6.15 18.83
CA ASN A 54 -24.61 -7.14 19.60
C ASN A 54 -24.05 -8.58 19.50
N SER A 55 -22.94 -8.80 18.81
CA SER A 55 -22.33 -10.12 18.61
C SER A 55 -21.05 -10.30 19.40
N ASP A 56 -20.88 -11.47 20.01
CA ASP A 56 -19.64 -11.87 20.69
C ASP A 56 -18.64 -12.54 19.73
N PHE A 57 -19.14 -13.13 18.64
CA PHE A 57 -18.37 -13.82 17.61
C PHE A 57 -19.01 -13.70 16.22
N GLY A 58 -18.21 -13.86 15.17
CA GLY A 58 -18.66 -13.97 13.77
C GLY A 58 -18.14 -15.22 13.08
N ILE A 59 -18.95 -15.84 12.23
CA ILE A 59 -18.58 -17.01 11.39
C ILE A 59 -18.92 -16.66 9.94
N PHE A 60 -17.97 -16.85 9.04
CA PHE A 60 -18.10 -16.47 7.63
C PHE A 60 -17.92 -17.68 6.72
N VAL A 61 -18.98 -18.04 6.00
CA VAL A 61 -19.01 -19.20 5.12
C VAL A 61 -18.66 -18.81 3.70
N PHE A 62 -17.59 -19.40 3.17
CA PHE A 62 -17.22 -19.24 1.76
C PHE A 62 -17.73 -20.47 0.99
N SER A 63 -18.53 -20.21 -0.04
CA SER A 63 -19.08 -21.23 -0.95
C SER A 63 -18.33 -21.20 -2.28
N PRO A 64 -18.07 -22.34 -2.94
CA PRO A 64 -17.36 -22.39 -4.22
C PRO A 64 -18.24 -22.01 -5.43
N ASP A 65 -19.55 -21.78 -5.23
CA ASP A 65 -20.52 -21.57 -6.31
C ASP A 65 -20.42 -20.19 -7.00
N ASP A 66 -19.57 -19.28 -6.51
CA ASP A 66 -19.33 -17.95 -7.11
C ASP A 66 -18.15 -17.99 -8.11
N ILE A 67 -18.46 -18.26 -9.38
CA ILE A 67 -17.50 -18.38 -10.49
C ILE A 67 -17.07 -16.99 -11.01
N ILE A 68 -15.80 -16.62 -10.89
CA ILE A 68 -15.18 -15.61 -11.77
C ILE A 68 -14.22 -16.31 -12.74
N LYS A 69 -14.67 -16.53 -13.98
CA LYS A 69 -13.81 -17.01 -15.08
C LYS A 69 -12.87 -15.89 -15.53
N PHE A 70 -11.58 -16.02 -15.23
CA PHE A 70 -10.55 -15.17 -15.83
C PHE A 70 -9.54 -16.03 -16.58
N ARG A 71 -9.48 -15.87 -17.91
CA ARG A 71 -8.44 -16.46 -18.80
C ARG A 71 -8.32 -18.00 -18.74
N GLY A 72 -9.44 -18.73 -18.71
CA GLY A 72 -9.45 -20.18 -18.91
C GLY A 72 -8.92 -21.03 -17.74
N ILE A 73 -8.65 -20.44 -16.58
CA ILE A 73 -8.30 -21.13 -15.34
C ILE A 73 -9.38 -20.76 -14.31
N GLU A 74 -10.16 -21.74 -13.87
CA GLU A 74 -11.19 -21.56 -12.84
C GLU A 74 -10.50 -21.55 -11.47
N ASN A 75 -10.20 -20.35 -10.93
CA ASN A 75 -9.80 -20.20 -9.55
C ASN A 75 -11.02 -19.78 -8.73
N LEU A 76 -11.30 -20.49 -7.64
CA LEU A 76 -12.38 -20.18 -6.70
C LEU A 76 -12.00 -18.92 -5.89
N VAL A 77 -12.79 -17.86 -6.02
CA VAL A 77 -12.58 -16.57 -5.33
C VAL A 77 -13.78 -16.31 -4.42
N VAL A 78 -13.50 -15.85 -3.21
CA VAL A 78 -14.54 -15.48 -2.23
C VAL A 78 -15.25 -14.22 -2.69
N ARG A 79 -16.57 -14.15 -2.53
CA ARG A 79 -17.35 -12.94 -2.84
C ARG A 79 -16.90 -11.75 -1.99
N ASP A 80 -16.82 -10.58 -2.63
CA ASP A 80 -16.35 -9.35 -2.00
C ASP A 80 -17.18 -8.95 -0.76
N ASN A 81 -18.50 -9.23 -0.75
CA ASN A 81 -19.38 -8.88 0.36
C ASN A 81 -19.10 -9.70 1.64
N VAL A 82 -18.91 -11.02 1.52
CA VAL A 82 -18.62 -11.88 2.69
C VAL A 82 -17.20 -11.58 3.21
N LEU A 83 -16.27 -11.24 2.31
CA LEU A 83 -14.93 -10.79 2.69
C LEU A 83 -14.96 -9.43 3.40
N PHE A 84 -15.81 -8.50 2.95
CA PHE A 84 -16.05 -7.21 3.60
C PHE A 84 -16.66 -7.39 5.00
N GLU A 85 -17.70 -8.21 5.14
CA GLU A 85 -18.32 -8.52 6.43
C GLU A 85 -17.32 -9.17 7.39
N LEU A 86 -16.53 -10.14 6.92
CA LEU A 86 -15.42 -10.72 7.69
C LEU A 86 -14.43 -9.65 8.14
N GLY A 87 -14.04 -8.73 7.24
CA GLY A 87 -13.14 -7.62 7.55
C GLY A 87 -13.69 -6.70 8.64
N LEU A 88 -14.98 -6.35 8.55
CA LEU A 88 -15.69 -5.55 9.54
C LEU A 88 -15.71 -6.24 10.92
N PHE A 89 -16.01 -7.55 10.94
CA PHE A 89 -16.02 -8.34 12.16
C PHE A 89 -14.63 -8.55 12.75
N ILE A 90 -13.59 -8.78 11.94
CA ILE A 90 -12.20 -8.80 12.41
C ILE A 90 -11.81 -7.45 13.00
N GLY A 91 -12.20 -6.34 12.37
CA GLY A 91 -11.87 -5.00 12.84
C GLY A 91 -12.46 -4.68 14.21
N ARG A 92 -13.67 -5.17 14.50
CA ARG A 92 -14.39 -4.85 15.75
C ARG A 92 -14.31 -5.93 16.83
N LEU A 93 -14.30 -7.22 16.46
CA LEU A 93 -14.22 -8.36 17.41
C LEU A 93 -12.81 -8.94 17.54
N GLY A 94 -11.93 -8.66 16.58
CA GLY A 94 -10.60 -9.25 16.50
C GLY A 94 -10.59 -10.68 15.92
N ARG A 95 -9.41 -11.11 15.47
CA ARG A 95 -9.21 -12.40 14.77
C ARG A 95 -9.57 -13.63 15.61
N ASN A 96 -9.49 -13.54 16.94
CA ASN A 96 -9.81 -14.67 17.84
C ASN A 96 -11.32 -14.91 17.98
N ARG A 97 -12.15 -14.00 17.49
CA ARG A 97 -13.62 -14.04 17.58
C ARG A 97 -14.31 -14.08 16.21
N SER A 98 -13.54 -14.14 15.12
CA SER A 98 -14.04 -14.17 13.74
C SER A 98 -13.48 -15.41 13.02
N PHE A 99 -14.36 -16.32 12.60
CA PHE A 99 -13.99 -17.62 12.03
C PHE A 99 -14.37 -17.70 10.55
N ILE A 100 -13.58 -18.44 9.77
CA ILE A 100 -13.80 -18.66 8.33
C ILE A 100 -14.12 -20.14 8.11
N MET A 101 -15.12 -20.44 7.28
CA MET A 101 -15.52 -21.79 6.90
C MET A 101 -15.29 -22.00 5.41
N LEU A 102 -14.46 -23.00 5.07
CA LEU A 102 -14.08 -23.36 3.70
C LEU A 102 -14.52 -24.78 3.33
N PRO A 103 -14.84 -25.06 2.07
CA PRO A 103 -15.04 -26.42 1.59
C PRO A 103 -13.71 -27.19 1.57
N GLU A 104 -13.74 -28.46 1.98
CA GLU A 104 -12.57 -29.34 1.89
C GLU A 104 -12.31 -29.76 0.43
N GLY A 105 -11.04 -29.92 0.07
CA GLY A 105 -10.65 -30.41 -1.26
C GLY A 105 -10.75 -29.38 -2.40
N THR A 106 -11.02 -28.11 -2.09
CA THR A 106 -11.02 -27.00 -3.06
C THR A 106 -9.77 -26.14 -2.94
N ASP A 107 -9.15 -25.76 -4.06
CA ASP A 107 -8.04 -24.80 -4.11
C ASP A 107 -8.59 -23.36 -3.99
N PHE A 108 -9.02 -23.01 -2.77
CA PHE A 108 -9.56 -21.69 -2.44
C PHE A 108 -8.42 -20.70 -2.21
N LYS A 109 -8.28 -19.71 -3.10
CA LYS A 109 -7.24 -18.70 -2.95
C LYS A 109 -7.67 -17.63 -1.93
N LEU A 110 -7.35 -17.86 -0.66
CA LEU A 110 -7.50 -16.83 0.36
C LEU A 110 -6.55 -15.65 0.08
N PRO A 111 -7.00 -14.39 0.29
CA PRO A 111 -6.12 -13.23 0.34
C PRO A 111 -4.92 -13.48 1.25
N THR A 112 -3.74 -13.00 0.84
CA THR A 112 -2.49 -13.21 1.59
C THR A 112 -2.55 -12.66 3.01
N ASP A 113 -3.35 -11.62 3.24
CA ASP A 113 -3.59 -11.01 4.55
C ASP A 113 -4.44 -11.88 5.50
N LEU A 114 -5.17 -12.85 4.95
CA LEU A 114 -5.94 -13.87 5.69
C LEU A 114 -5.15 -15.16 5.92
N LEU A 115 -3.91 -15.29 5.43
CA LEU A 115 -3.05 -16.47 5.66
C LEU A 115 -2.69 -16.70 7.14
N GLY A 116 -2.97 -15.75 8.02
CA GLY A 116 -2.82 -15.87 9.47
C GLY A 116 -4.05 -16.38 10.22
N ILE A 117 -5.20 -16.57 9.55
CA ILE A 117 -6.42 -17.12 10.14
C ILE A 117 -6.56 -18.56 9.65
N THR A 118 -6.46 -19.53 10.58
CA THR A 118 -6.69 -20.94 10.24
C THR A 118 -8.19 -21.14 9.99
N PRO A 119 -8.60 -21.53 8.77
CA PRO A 119 -10.01 -21.78 8.47
C PRO A 119 -10.48 -23.10 9.08
N GLY A 120 -11.78 -23.18 9.37
CA GLY A 120 -12.49 -24.44 9.57
C GLY A 120 -12.91 -25.02 8.23
N TYR A 121 -12.73 -26.33 8.03
CA TYR A 121 -13.13 -27.00 6.80
C TYR A 121 -14.45 -27.75 6.97
N TYR A 122 -15.29 -27.77 5.94
CA TYR A 122 -16.50 -28.59 5.87
C TYR A 122 -16.44 -29.53 4.66
N GLU A 123 -16.94 -30.76 4.84
CA GLU A 123 -16.88 -31.80 3.83
C GLU A 123 -17.87 -31.53 2.68
N VAL A 124 -17.40 -31.57 1.44
CA VAL A 124 -18.26 -31.42 0.24
C VAL A 124 -18.59 -32.79 -0.34
N GLY A 125 -19.87 -33.02 -0.66
CA GLY A 125 -20.28 -34.20 -1.43
C GLY A 125 -20.45 -35.49 -0.61
N ARG A 126 -20.77 -35.39 0.68
CA ARG A 126 -21.11 -36.54 1.54
C ARG A 126 -22.20 -37.43 0.92
N SER A 127 -22.04 -38.74 1.08
CA SER A 127 -23.00 -39.74 0.55
C SER A 127 -24.40 -39.61 1.16
N ASP A 128 -24.49 -39.22 2.43
CA ASP A 128 -25.74 -38.98 3.17
C ASP A 128 -26.35 -37.59 2.94
N LYS A 129 -25.63 -36.70 2.23
CA LYS A 129 -26.01 -35.30 1.96
C LYS A 129 -26.34 -34.49 3.23
N SER A 130 -25.77 -34.86 4.37
CA SER A 130 -25.99 -34.15 5.64
C SER A 130 -25.01 -33.00 5.82
N ASP A 131 -25.46 -31.77 5.52
CA ASP A 131 -24.65 -30.55 5.75
C ASP A 131 -24.34 -30.34 7.25
N GLN A 132 -25.25 -30.78 8.13
CA GLN A 132 -25.03 -30.76 9.58
C GLN A 132 -23.84 -31.65 9.97
N ALA A 133 -23.75 -32.87 9.43
CA ALA A 133 -22.61 -33.74 9.68
C ALA A 133 -21.33 -33.18 9.02
N ALA A 134 -21.44 -32.64 7.80
CA ALA A 134 -20.32 -32.05 7.05
C ALA A 134 -19.61 -30.92 7.80
N THR A 135 -20.37 -30.09 8.51
CA THR A 135 -19.87 -28.93 9.27
C THR A 135 -19.53 -29.26 10.72
N GLY A 136 -19.80 -30.49 11.17
CA GLY A 136 -19.67 -30.92 12.56
C GLY A 136 -18.27 -30.72 13.17
N PRO A 137 -17.19 -31.21 12.53
CA PRO A 137 -15.82 -31.07 13.05
C PRO A 137 -15.40 -29.61 13.25
N ALA A 138 -15.59 -28.75 12.24
CA ALA A 138 -15.27 -27.33 12.34
C ALA A 138 -16.17 -26.60 13.36
N SER A 139 -17.45 -26.94 13.42
CA SER A 139 -18.37 -26.39 14.44
C SER A 139 -17.93 -26.77 15.87
N HIS A 140 -17.34 -27.96 16.07
CA HIS A 140 -16.77 -28.35 17.36
C HIS A 140 -15.54 -27.51 17.72
N GLN A 141 -14.66 -27.21 16.77
CA GLN A 141 -13.52 -26.32 17.01
C GLN A 141 -13.97 -24.90 17.38
N ILE A 142 -14.97 -24.37 16.67
CA ILE A 142 -15.57 -23.06 16.96
C ILE A 142 -16.16 -23.05 18.38
N ARG A 143 -16.84 -24.12 18.79
CA ARG A 143 -17.37 -24.28 20.15
C ARG A 143 -16.28 -24.15 21.22
N LEU A 144 -15.14 -24.81 21.04
CA LEU A 144 -14.01 -24.71 21.97
C LEU A 144 -13.48 -23.27 22.07
N CYS A 145 -13.45 -22.54 20.96
CA CYS A 145 -13.08 -21.12 20.96
C CYS A 145 -14.12 -20.26 21.70
N ILE A 146 -15.41 -20.49 21.48
CA ILE A 146 -16.50 -19.78 22.16
C ILE A 146 -16.43 -20.00 23.68
N GLU A 147 -16.18 -21.24 24.12
CA GLU A 147 -15.99 -21.58 25.55
C GLU A 147 -14.75 -20.92 26.14
N LYS A 148 -13.65 -20.85 25.37
CA LYS A 148 -12.40 -20.23 25.79
C LYS A 148 -12.49 -18.71 25.95
N TYR A 149 -13.15 -18.02 25.02
CA TYR A 149 -13.13 -16.55 24.96
C TYR A 149 -14.37 -15.90 25.60
N GLY A 150 -15.48 -16.61 25.78
CA GLY A 150 -16.66 -16.11 26.48
C GLY A 150 -17.30 -14.85 25.87
N ALA A 151 -18.24 -14.25 26.60
CA ALA A 151 -18.98 -13.06 26.15
C ALA A 151 -18.08 -11.81 26.15
N ARG A 152 -18.40 -10.85 25.30
CA ARG A 152 -17.70 -9.59 25.16
C ARG A 152 -18.13 -8.61 26.25
N ASN A 153 -17.17 -7.95 26.93
CA ASN A 153 -17.47 -6.80 27.79
C ASN A 153 -17.64 -5.55 26.92
N ILE A 154 -18.81 -4.90 27.01
CA ILE A 154 -19.23 -3.79 26.13
C ILE A 154 -18.83 -2.39 26.69
N ASP A 155 -18.18 -2.32 27.86
CA ASP A 155 -17.75 -1.05 28.48
C ASP A 155 -16.65 -0.26 27.72
N ASP A 156 -16.29 -0.68 26.50
CA ASP A 156 -15.53 0.12 25.53
C ASP A 156 -16.49 0.75 24.49
N SER A 157 -17.27 1.74 24.92
CA SER A 157 -18.05 2.66 24.05
C SER A 157 -17.71 4.10 24.46
N GLU A 158 -17.03 4.91 23.65
CA GLU A 158 -17.57 5.54 22.44
C GLU A 158 -16.48 5.97 21.42
N PRO A 159 -16.86 6.20 20.14
CA PRO A 159 -15.97 6.31 19.00
C PRO A 159 -15.35 7.71 18.84
N LYS A 160 -14.06 7.77 18.49
CA LYS A 160 -13.46 8.98 17.90
C LYS A 160 -13.48 8.87 16.38
N THR A 161 -14.33 9.68 15.79
CA THR A 161 -14.52 9.85 14.35
C THR A 161 -13.33 10.57 13.70
N GLY A 162 -12.93 10.04 12.53
CA GLY A 162 -12.52 10.76 11.33
C GLY A 162 -11.28 11.66 11.37
N ASN A 163 -10.18 11.17 10.80
CA ASN A 163 -9.67 11.71 9.53
C ASN A 163 -8.66 10.73 8.88
N ASP A 164 -8.77 10.67 7.56
CA ASP A 164 -8.14 9.81 6.56
C ASP A 164 -6.69 9.32 6.76
N VAL A 165 -6.54 8.02 6.49
CA VAL A 165 -5.59 7.42 5.53
C VAL A 165 -4.24 8.14 5.35
N SER A 166 -3.30 7.85 6.25
CA SER A 166 -1.94 7.52 5.80
C SER A 166 -1.31 6.52 6.77
N THR A 167 -0.72 5.47 6.19
CA THR A 167 0.11 4.45 6.84
C THR A 167 -0.57 3.50 7.84
N ALA A 168 -0.30 2.21 7.66
CA ALA A 168 -0.64 1.15 8.59
C ALA A 168 -0.27 1.54 10.02
N LEU A 169 -1.29 1.70 10.88
CA LEU A 169 -1.13 1.76 12.32
C LEU A 169 -0.68 0.38 12.78
N ILE A 170 0.64 0.21 12.80
CA ILE A 170 1.33 -0.59 13.80
C ILE A 170 0.63 -0.29 15.14
N ASP A 171 0.30 -1.35 15.87
CA ASP A 171 -0.21 -1.31 17.24
C ASP A 171 0.32 -0.05 17.94
N ASN A 172 -0.53 0.91 18.31
CA ASN A 172 -0.07 2.25 18.71
C ASN A 172 0.78 2.23 20.00
N GLN A 173 0.85 1.07 20.68
CA GLN A 173 1.80 0.81 21.76
C GLN A 173 3.22 0.48 21.27
N ASP A 174 3.37 -0.04 20.05
CA ASP A 174 4.65 -0.47 19.49
C ASP A 174 5.49 0.66 18.90
N LEU A 175 4.86 1.79 18.54
CA LEU A 175 5.52 3.01 18.07
C LEU A 175 5.44 4.19 19.04
N LEU A 176 4.92 4.01 20.26
CA LEU A 176 4.85 5.09 21.27
C LEU A 176 6.18 5.85 21.43
N TRP A 177 7.32 5.16 21.35
CA TRP A 177 8.64 5.80 21.44
C TRP A 177 8.93 6.75 20.27
N VAL A 178 8.36 6.51 19.09
CA VAL A 178 8.46 7.40 17.91
C VAL A 178 7.70 8.69 18.17
N ASP A 179 6.46 8.60 18.67
CA ASP A 179 5.68 9.80 19.01
C ASP A 179 6.39 10.63 20.08
N LEU A 180 6.91 9.97 21.13
CA LEU A 180 7.70 10.63 22.17
C LEU A 180 8.97 11.29 21.60
N TYR A 181 9.63 10.67 20.61
CA TYR A 181 10.78 11.27 19.93
C TYR A 181 10.37 12.50 19.12
N VAL A 182 9.29 12.43 18.33
CA VAL A 182 8.77 13.53 17.51
C VAL A 182 8.34 14.71 18.38
N GLU A 183 7.69 14.43 19.52
CA GLU A 183 7.32 15.41 20.54
C GLU A 183 8.52 15.91 21.37
N LYS A 184 9.73 15.42 21.10
CA LYS A 184 10.98 15.76 21.80
C LYS A 184 10.99 15.41 23.30
N LYS A 185 10.13 14.47 23.70
CA LYS A 185 10.05 13.86 25.04
C LYS A 185 11.09 12.74 25.18
N TYR A 186 12.36 13.13 25.11
CA TYR A 186 13.47 12.18 24.96
C TYR A 186 13.67 11.26 26.18
N THR A 187 13.40 11.75 27.39
CA THR A 187 13.54 10.96 28.61
C THR A 187 12.49 9.84 28.67
N GLU A 188 11.22 10.13 28.32
CA GLU A 188 10.18 9.11 28.21
C GLU A 188 10.45 8.17 27.04
N CYS A 189 10.90 8.70 25.89
CA CYS A 189 11.27 7.91 24.71
C CYS A 189 12.31 6.83 25.05
N ILE A 190 13.38 7.20 25.75
CA ILE A 190 14.42 6.26 26.19
C ILE A 190 13.85 5.18 27.11
N LYS A 191 12.97 5.53 28.06
CA LYS A 191 12.36 4.55 28.97
C LYS A 191 11.53 3.50 28.21
N GLU A 192 10.74 3.93 27.23
CA GLU A 192 9.95 3.02 26.40
C GLU A 192 10.83 2.17 25.47
N LEU A 193 11.89 2.75 24.89
CA LEU A 193 12.89 1.99 24.12
C LEU A 193 13.58 0.91 24.97
N GLU A 194 14.02 1.25 26.19
CA GLU A 194 14.66 0.28 27.10
C GLU A 194 13.72 -0.86 27.52
N LYS A 195 12.45 -0.56 27.76
CA LYS A 195 11.42 -1.55 28.05
C LYS A 195 11.20 -2.49 26.85
N LYS A 196 11.22 -1.96 25.63
CA LYS A 196 11.16 -2.76 24.39
C LYS A 196 12.39 -3.64 24.22
N ILE A 197 13.59 -3.09 24.37
CA ILE A 197 14.87 -3.83 24.28
C ILE A 197 14.91 -5.03 25.24
N LYS A 198 14.33 -4.89 26.44
CA LYS A 198 14.26 -5.99 27.43
C LYS A 198 13.36 -7.14 26.99
N LYS A 199 12.29 -6.85 26.24
CA LYS A 199 11.32 -7.85 25.76
C LYS A 199 11.70 -8.43 24.39
N GLU A 200 12.50 -7.70 23.62
CA GLU A 200 12.89 -8.09 22.28
C GLU A 200 13.84 -9.29 22.27
N LYS A 201 13.46 -10.30 21.49
CA LYS A 201 14.20 -11.56 21.33
C LYS A 201 14.97 -11.59 20.02
N ASP A 202 14.51 -10.89 18.98
CA ASP A 202 15.22 -10.78 17.72
C ASP A 202 16.45 -9.89 17.89
N HIS A 203 17.64 -10.45 17.67
CA HIS A 203 18.91 -9.75 17.86
C HIS A 203 19.07 -8.53 16.96
N LYS A 204 18.54 -8.57 15.72
CA LYS A 204 18.64 -7.48 14.76
C LYS A 204 17.72 -6.33 15.16
N LEU A 205 16.48 -6.64 15.53
CA LEU A 205 15.52 -5.64 16.01
C LEU A 205 15.98 -5.01 17.33
N LYS A 206 16.53 -5.83 18.23
CA LYS A 206 17.12 -5.35 19.48
C LYS A 206 18.27 -4.38 19.25
N LEU A 207 19.18 -4.68 18.32
CA LEU A 207 20.27 -3.77 17.94
C LEU A 207 19.72 -2.46 17.37
N ASN A 208 18.73 -2.51 16.48
CA ASN A 208 18.09 -1.31 15.95
C ASN A 208 17.49 -0.42 17.07
N LEU A 209 16.82 -1.02 18.05
CA LEU A 209 16.28 -0.28 19.20
C LEU A 209 17.40 0.34 20.07
N GLN A 210 18.53 -0.36 20.23
CA GLN A 210 19.71 0.16 20.92
C GLN A 210 20.34 1.34 20.16
N LEU A 211 20.38 1.29 18.83
CA LEU A 211 20.84 2.39 17.98
C LEU A 211 19.93 3.61 18.08
N TRP A 212 18.61 3.41 18.06
CA TRP A 212 17.65 4.49 18.35
C TRP A 212 17.86 5.09 19.73
N THR A 213 18.12 4.25 20.73
CA THR A 213 18.45 4.73 22.07
C THR A 213 19.73 5.60 22.04
N ALA A 214 20.78 5.18 21.33
CA ALA A 214 21.99 5.98 21.17
C ALA A 214 21.73 7.31 20.44
N HIS A 215 20.91 7.31 19.39
CA HIS A 215 20.48 8.51 18.67
C HIS A 215 19.76 9.50 19.59
N VAL A 216 18.77 9.03 20.36
CA VAL A 216 18.01 9.88 21.29
C VAL A 216 18.91 10.46 22.38
N HIS A 217 19.84 9.65 22.92
CA HIS A 217 20.86 10.15 23.84
C HIS A 217 21.75 11.22 23.20
N TRP A 218 22.11 11.06 21.92
CA TRP A 218 22.89 12.05 21.17
C TRP A 218 22.15 13.38 21.04
N LYS A 219 20.85 13.34 20.73
CA LYS A 219 19.99 14.54 20.67
C LYS A 219 19.88 15.28 22.01
N MET A 220 19.99 14.57 23.13
CA MET A 220 20.04 15.18 24.46
C MET A 220 21.43 15.68 24.84
N ASN A 221 22.46 14.88 24.56
CA ASN A 221 23.85 15.13 24.93
C ASN A 221 24.77 14.40 23.93
N PRO A 222 25.39 15.12 22.98
CA PRO A 222 26.25 14.53 21.95
C PRO A 222 27.37 13.66 22.51
N LEU A 223 28.05 14.10 23.58
CA LEU A 223 29.14 13.34 24.20
C LEU A 223 28.67 12.00 24.77
N LEU A 224 27.45 11.95 25.29
CA LEU A 224 26.86 10.71 25.78
C LEU A 224 26.43 9.81 24.63
N GLY A 225 25.83 10.38 23.59
CA GLY A 225 25.47 9.68 22.35
C GLY A 225 26.69 9.05 21.68
N ASP A 226 27.79 9.79 21.53
CA ASP A 226 29.07 9.32 20.98
C ASP A 226 29.56 8.08 21.73
N LYS A 227 29.60 8.14 23.08
CA LYS A 227 29.99 6.99 23.91
C LYS A 227 29.07 5.77 23.68
N LYS A 228 27.76 5.98 23.51
CA LYS A 228 26.80 4.90 23.26
C LYS A 228 27.02 4.27 21.88
N TYR A 229 27.21 5.08 20.84
CA TYR A 229 27.50 4.58 19.49
C TYR A 229 28.83 3.83 19.44
N LEU A 230 29.90 4.40 20.00
CA LEU A 230 31.21 3.75 20.03
C LEU A 230 31.17 2.41 20.77
N LYS A 231 30.43 2.34 21.89
CA LYS A 231 30.20 1.07 22.60
C LYS A 231 29.49 0.04 21.70
N LEU A 232 28.41 0.43 21.02
CA LEU A 232 27.68 -0.47 20.11
C LEU A 232 28.53 -0.92 18.93
N ILE A 233 29.40 -0.05 18.41
CA ILE A 233 30.38 -0.39 17.38
C ILE A 233 31.38 -1.43 17.89
N ASP A 234 31.94 -1.24 19.08
CA ASP A 234 32.93 -2.17 19.64
C ASP A 234 32.30 -3.52 20.05
N GLU A 235 31.01 -3.55 20.42
CA GLU A 235 30.25 -4.78 20.68
C GLU A 235 29.80 -5.50 19.39
N ASN A 236 29.79 -4.82 18.24
CA ASN A 236 29.27 -5.34 16.97
C ASN A 236 30.21 -5.01 15.80
N THR A 237 31.50 -5.27 15.95
CA THR A 237 32.56 -4.81 15.01
C THR A 237 32.39 -5.27 13.56
N GLU A 238 31.78 -6.44 13.34
CA GLU A 238 31.52 -6.99 11.99
C GLU A 238 30.16 -6.58 11.40
N ASN A 239 29.39 -5.73 12.09
CA ASN A 239 28.09 -5.26 11.63
C ASN A 239 28.19 -3.80 11.17
N SER A 240 27.72 -3.47 9.96
CA SER A 240 27.79 -2.10 9.44
C SER A 240 26.80 -1.15 10.12
N LEU A 241 25.66 -1.66 10.63
CA LEU A 241 24.55 -0.84 11.13
C LEU A 241 24.96 0.19 12.20
N PRO A 242 25.77 -0.14 13.23
CA PRO A 242 26.20 0.84 14.22
C PRO A 242 27.09 1.94 13.64
N TYR A 243 27.97 1.59 12.70
CA TYR A 243 28.81 2.57 12.02
C TYR A 243 27.97 3.50 11.17
N THR A 244 27.09 2.96 10.32
CA THR A 244 26.31 3.75 9.37
C THR A 244 25.29 4.63 10.09
N SER A 245 24.64 4.11 11.13
CA SER A 245 23.72 4.89 11.99
C SER A 245 24.41 6.05 12.69
N TYR A 246 25.65 5.84 13.17
CA TYR A 246 26.42 6.91 13.80
C TYR A 246 26.86 7.97 12.77
N ILE A 247 27.41 7.53 11.63
CA ILE A 247 27.81 8.44 10.54
C ILE A 247 26.62 9.27 10.05
N ILE A 248 25.45 8.66 9.84
CA ILE A 248 24.22 9.37 9.44
C ILE A 248 23.82 10.39 10.51
N THR A 249 23.85 10.01 11.79
CA THR A 249 23.57 10.96 12.89
C THR A 249 24.54 12.14 12.85
N LEU A 250 25.83 11.92 12.61
CA LEU A 250 26.80 13.00 12.49
C LEU A 250 26.54 13.90 11.26
N LEU A 251 26.26 13.29 10.10
CA LEU A 251 25.94 14.02 8.86
C LEU A 251 24.69 14.90 9.00
N GLU A 252 23.62 14.39 9.61
CA GLU A 252 22.36 15.12 9.82
C GLU A 252 22.47 16.30 10.77
N ASN A 253 23.54 16.37 11.56
CA ASN A 253 23.78 17.44 12.52
C ASN A 253 25.07 18.22 12.19
N ASP A 254 25.55 18.14 10.94
CA ASP A 254 26.69 18.88 10.41
C ASP A 254 28.01 18.67 11.20
N ILE A 255 28.21 17.48 11.78
CA ILE A 255 29.43 17.13 12.51
C ILE A 255 30.33 16.25 11.63
N TYR A 256 31.47 16.78 11.22
CA TYR A 256 32.27 16.18 10.14
C TYR A 256 33.58 15.50 10.58
N GLU A 257 34.08 15.83 11.77
CA GLU A 257 35.45 15.53 12.20
C GLU A 257 35.75 14.03 12.29
N GLN A 258 34.80 13.24 12.79
CA GLN A 258 35.00 11.82 13.06
C GLN A 258 34.59 10.91 11.90
N ILE A 259 33.84 11.44 10.92
CA ILE A 259 33.24 10.65 9.83
C ILE A 259 34.28 9.91 8.99
N PRO A 260 35.38 10.53 8.49
CA PRO A 260 36.37 9.82 7.69
C PRO A 260 37.01 8.64 8.43
N PHE A 261 37.25 8.79 9.74
CA PHE A 261 37.79 7.71 10.56
C PHE A 261 36.79 6.56 10.69
N LEU A 262 35.52 6.85 10.97
CA LEU A 262 34.47 5.84 11.10
C LEU A 262 34.26 5.07 9.79
N ILE A 263 34.27 5.77 8.64
CA ILE A 263 34.17 5.16 7.31
C ILE A 263 35.36 4.21 7.07
N ASN A 264 36.59 4.67 7.31
CA ASN A 264 37.78 3.85 7.09
C ASN A 264 37.82 2.64 8.03
N LYS A 265 37.44 2.82 9.32
CA LYS A 265 37.30 1.72 10.28
C LYS A 265 36.23 0.73 9.81
N GLY A 266 35.07 1.21 9.36
CA GLY A 266 33.96 0.40 8.84
C GLY A 266 34.34 -0.42 7.61
N ILE A 267 34.99 0.19 6.60
CA ILE A 267 35.46 -0.52 5.40
C ILE A 267 36.43 -1.66 5.77
N LYS A 268 37.31 -1.43 6.74
CA LYS A 268 38.29 -2.43 7.20
C LYS A 268 37.63 -3.59 7.95
N GLN A 269 36.70 -3.28 8.87
CA GLN A 269 36.09 -4.27 9.76
C GLN A 269 34.90 -5.00 9.12
N VAL A 270 34.21 -4.35 8.17
CA VAL A 270 33.04 -4.90 7.48
C VAL A 270 33.21 -4.81 5.95
N PRO A 271 34.16 -5.55 5.34
CA PRO A 271 34.44 -5.45 3.90
C PRO A 271 33.23 -5.74 2.99
N LYS A 272 32.26 -6.54 3.47
CA LYS A 272 31.02 -6.84 2.75
C LYS A 272 30.13 -5.60 2.56
N ALA A 273 30.21 -4.63 3.47
CA ALA A 273 29.46 -3.38 3.43
C ALA A 273 30.29 -2.20 2.85
N LYS A 274 31.42 -2.49 2.17
CA LYS A 274 32.30 -1.45 1.60
C LYS A 274 31.55 -0.43 0.75
N ASP A 275 30.59 -0.89 -0.06
CA ASP A 275 29.83 -0.02 -0.97
C ASP A 275 28.92 0.96 -0.20
N GLU A 276 28.34 0.52 0.93
CA GLU A 276 27.54 1.36 1.83
C GLU A 276 28.40 2.49 2.42
N PHE A 277 29.61 2.17 2.89
CA PHE A 277 30.55 3.16 3.41
C PHE A 277 31.06 4.14 2.35
N LEU A 278 31.25 3.68 1.11
CA LEU A 278 31.65 4.56 0.01
C LEU A 278 30.52 5.52 -0.38
N CYS A 279 29.26 5.07 -0.36
CA CYS A 279 28.11 5.97 -0.52
C CYS A 279 28.06 7.03 0.60
N LEU A 280 28.27 6.64 1.86
CA LEU A 280 28.36 7.59 2.98
C LEU A 280 29.56 8.54 2.86
N LYS A 281 30.67 8.09 2.29
CA LYS A 281 31.83 8.95 2.01
C LYS A 281 31.48 10.01 0.95
N ALA A 282 30.71 9.63 -0.07
CA ALA A 282 30.21 10.58 -1.06
C ALA A 282 29.25 11.60 -0.41
N ASP A 283 28.34 11.15 0.46
CA ASP A 283 27.47 12.05 1.24
C ASP A 283 28.25 13.04 2.11
N TYR A 284 29.27 12.54 2.81
CA TYR A 284 30.20 13.38 3.57
C TYR A 284 30.83 14.46 2.70
N PHE A 285 31.40 14.10 1.55
CA PHE A 285 32.01 15.06 0.63
C PHE A 285 31.02 16.09 0.12
N THR A 286 29.80 15.67 -0.23
CA THR A 286 28.74 16.58 -0.66
C THR A 286 28.35 17.56 0.44
N ARG A 287 28.22 17.09 1.70
CA ARG A 287 27.84 17.93 2.85
C ARG A 287 28.88 18.99 3.18
N ILE A 288 30.17 18.69 3.04
CA ILE A 288 31.25 19.68 3.20
C ILE A 288 31.46 20.58 1.96
N GLY A 289 30.56 20.53 0.97
CA GLY A 289 30.62 21.34 -0.25
C GLY A 289 31.61 20.85 -1.31
N ASN A 290 32.15 19.64 -1.17
CA ASN A 290 33.14 19.07 -2.09
C ASN A 290 32.55 17.96 -2.97
N LYS A 291 31.57 18.33 -3.78
CA LYS A 291 30.90 17.41 -4.71
C LYS A 291 31.86 16.79 -5.75
N HIS A 292 32.89 17.53 -6.14
CA HIS A 292 33.90 17.06 -7.08
C HIS A 292 34.61 15.80 -6.57
N ASP A 293 35.05 15.80 -5.31
CA ASP A 293 35.74 14.64 -4.76
C ASP A 293 34.80 13.47 -4.51
N ALA A 294 33.53 13.72 -4.17
CA ALA A 294 32.50 12.68 -4.11
C ALA A 294 32.38 11.92 -5.45
N VAL A 295 32.25 12.66 -6.56
CA VAL A 295 32.16 12.10 -7.91
C VAL A 295 33.44 11.38 -8.30
N LYS A 296 34.60 11.96 -8.01
CA LYS A 296 35.91 11.35 -8.32
C LYS A 296 36.10 10.01 -7.61
N GLU A 297 35.77 9.95 -6.32
CA GLU A 297 35.91 8.75 -5.50
C GLU A 297 34.94 7.64 -5.90
N LEU A 298 33.69 7.98 -6.23
CA LEU A 298 32.73 7.01 -6.76
C LEU A 298 33.19 6.45 -8.11
N ASN A 299 33.66 7.30 -9.02
CA ASN A 299 34.20 6.88 -10.31
C ASN A 299 35.40 5.94 -10.17
N ALA A 300 36.33 6.24 -9.26
CA ALA A 300 37.45 5.36 -8.96
C ALA A 300 36.96 4.01 -8.39
N SER A 301 36.02 4.05 -7.45
CA SER A 301 35.45 2.86 -6.82
C SER A 301 34.70 1.96 -7.82
N ILE A 302 33.95 2.55 -8.75
CA ILE A 302 33.22 1.85 -9.81
C ILE A 302 34.17 1.15 -10.79
N LYS A 303 35.36 1.71 -11.04
CA LYS A 303 36.39 1.07 -11.88
C LYS A 303 36.96 -0.18 -11.22
N GLU A 304 37.14 -0.16 -9.90
CA GLU A 304 37.61 -1.32 -9.14
C GLU A 304 36.52 -2.38 -8.94
N ARG A 305 35.30 -1.94 -8.66
CA ARG A 305 34.16 -2.78 -8.35
C ARG A 305 32.89 -2.21 -8.96
N LYS A 306 32.33 -2.91 -9.93
CA LYS A 306 30.99 -2.63 -10.45
C LYS A 306 29.97 -2.94 -9.37
N SER A 307 29.19 -1.95 -8.94
CA SER A 307 28.18 -2.09 -7.89
C SER A 307 26.97 -1.22 -8.17
N VAL A 308 25.77 -1.77 -7.98
CA VAL A 308 24.48 -1.09 -8.20
C VAL A 308 24.38 0.18 -7.35
N SER A 309 24.68 0.09 -6.05
CA SER A 309 24.56 1.22 -5.13
C SER A 309 25.50 2.37 -5.48
N LEU A 310 26.73 2.06 -5.92
CA LEU A 310 27.70 3.09 -6.33
C LEU A 310 27.26 3.81 -7.61
N TYR A 311 26.74 3.08 -8.60
CA TYR A 311 26.18 3.69 -9.81
C TYR A 311 24.98 4.59 -9.50
N LEU A 312 24.02 4.09 -8.71
CA LEU A 312 22.86 4.88 -8.31
C LEU A 312 23.27 6.15 -7.55
N LYS A 313 24.23 6.03 -6.62
CA LYS A 313 24.74 7.19 -5.89
C LYS A 313 25.41 8.21 -6.81
N LEU A 314 26.19 7.74 -7.78
CA LEU A 314 26.86 8.61 -8.74
C LEU A 314 25.85 9.32 -9.66
N VAL A 315 24.79 8.63 -10.07
CA VAL A 315 23.67 9.20 -10.84
C VAL A 315 22.98 10.30 -10.04
N ASP A 316 22.65 10.06 -8.76
CA ASP A 316 21.99 11.04 -7.89
C ASP A 316 22.84 12.28 -7.61
N LEU A 317 24.17 12.17 -7.78
CA LEU A 317 25.08 13.30 -7.68
C LEU A 317 25.21 14.08 -8.98
N GLN A 318 24.61 13.72 -10.11
CA GLN A 318 24.72 14.57 -11.30
C GLN A 318 23.72 15.74 -11.22
N ASP A 319 24.14 16.93 -11.65
CA ASP A 319 23.25 18.10 -11.70
C ASP A 319 22.31 18.08 -12.91
N ASP A 320 22.66 17.32 -13.93
CA ASP A 320 21.92 17.24 -15.17
C ASP A 320 21.56 15.80 -15.54
N LEU A 321 20.44 15.70 -16.27
CA LEU A 321 19.90 14.41 -16.68
C LEU A 321 20.75 13.75 -17.78
N LYS A 322 21.58 14.49 -18.54
CA LYS A 322 22.40 13.90 -19.62
C LYS A 322 23.56 13.08 -19.05
N ASN A 323 24.29 13.64 -18.09
CA ASN A 323 25.32 12.90 -17.36
C ASN A 323 24.70 11.73 -16.58
N SER A 324 23.55 11.96 -15.94
CA SER A 324 22.78 10.88 -15.30
C SER A 324 22.46 9.73 -16.26
N HIS A 325 22.02 10.06 -17.48
CA HIS A 325 21.70 9.12 -18.55
C HIS A 325 22.91 8.30 -18.97
N GLU A 326 24.08 8.91 -19.18
CA GLU A 326 25.28 8.19 -19.58
C GLU A 326 25.72 7.16 -18.53
N ILE A 327 25.70 7.58 -17.25
CA ILE A 327 26.12 6.74 -16.13
C ILE A 327 25.15 5.58 -15.91
N ILE A 328 23.83 5.84 -15.91
CA ILE A 328 22.84 4.78 -15.71
C ILE A 328 22.77 3.83 -16.92
N HIS A 329 23.04 4.33 -18.13
CA HIS A 329 23.18 3.49 -19.32
C HIS A 329 24.38 2.54 -19.19
N GLU A 330 25.52 3.02 -18.71
CA GLU A 330 26.66 2.14 -18.38
C GLU A 330 26.26 1.11 -17.32
N ALA A 331 25.58 1.53 -16.25
CA ALA A 331 25.14 0.64 -15.19
C ALA A 331 24.24 -0.49 -15.71
N LEU A 332 23.30 -0.19 -16.63
CA LEU A 332 22.43 -1.20 -17.25
C LEU A 332 23.21 -2.27 -18.00
N ARG A 333 24.33 -1.94 -18.65
CA ARG A 333 25.17 -2.94 -19.35
C ARG A 333 25.79 -3.94 -18.39
N HIS A 334 26.10 -3.50 -17.16
CA HIS A 334 26.64 -4.37 -16.12
C HIS A 334 25.54 -5.11 -15.34
N PHE A 335 24.36 -4.51 -15.20
CA PHE A 335 23.24 -5.02 -14.39
C PHE A 335 21.91 -5.04 -15.18
N PRO A 336 21.81 -5.83 -16.26
CA PRO A 336 20.71 -5.74 -17.23
C PRO A 336 19.33 -6.20 -16.71
N THR A 337 19.29 -6.84 -15.55
CA THR A 337 18.08 -7.36 -14.89
C THR A 337 17.84 -6.74 -13.51
N ASN A 338 18.67 -5.78 -13.08
CA ASN A 338 18.50 -5.15 -11.78
C ASN A 338 17.34 -4.14 -11.84
N GLU A 339 16.31 -4.37 -11.03
CA GLU A 339 15.07 -3.59 -11.01
C GLU A 339 15.30 -2.11 -10.69
N GLU A 340 16.19 -1.80 -9.74
CA GLU A 340 16.51 -0.41 -9.36
C GLU A 340 17.19 0.36 -10.49
N ILE A 341 18.17 -0.24 -11.17
CA ILE A 341 18.84 0.37 -12.33
C ILE A 341 17.85 0.60 -13.48
N ILE A 342 17.02 -0.40 -13.79
CA ILE A 342 16.03 -0.29 -14.87
C ILE A 342 15.00 0.80 -14.54
N SER A 343 14.51 0.83 -13.30
CA SER A 343 13.54 1.83 -12.82
C SER A 343 14.12 3.24 -12.87
N LYS A 344 15.33 3.44 -12.33
CA LYS A 344 16.03 4.72 -12.37
C LYS A 344 16.27 5.19 -13.81
N TYR A 345 16.67 4.29 -14.70
CA TYR A 345 16.90 4.64 -16.09
C TYR A 345 15.60 4.95 -16.84
N ALA A 346 14.53 4.20 -16.60
CA ALA A 346 13.22 4.48 -17.19
C ALA A 346 12.75 5.90 -16.83
N HIS A 347 12.93 6.30 -15.57
CA HIS A 347 12.60 7.66 -15.10
C HIS A 347 13.47 8.74 -15.77
N ILE A 348 14.80 8.55 -15.82
CA ILE A 348 15.71 9.49 -16.48
C ILE A 348 15.39 9.61 -17.98
N ALA A 349 15.14 8.48 -18.65
CA ALA A 349 14.79 8.45 -20.07
C ALA A 349 13.47 9.19 -20.34
N TYR A 350 12.46 8.99 -19.49
CA TYR A 350 11.19 9.72 -19.58
C TYR A 350 11.39 11.23 -19.48
N ASN A 351 12.15 11.72 -18.49
CA ASN A 351 12.39 13.15 -18.28
C ASN A 351 13.31 13.79 -19.34
N LEU A 352 13.99 12.99 -20.15
CA LEU A 352 14.78 13.42 -21.30
C LEU A 352 13.99 13.31 -22.63
N ASP A 353 12.70 13.02 -22.58
CA ASP A 353 11.85 12.75 -23.74
C ASP A 353 12.32 11.57 -24.61
N LEU A 354 13.15 10.68 -24.04
CA LEU A 354 13.61 9.45 -24.68
C LEU A 354 12.56 8.34 -24.52
N PHE A 355 11.33 8.61 -24.98
CA PHE A 355 10.16 7.78 -24.72
C PHE A 355 10.29 6.34 -25.24
N ASN A 356 11.04 6.12 -26.32
CA ASN A 356 11.32 4.77 -26.83
C ASN A 356 12.14 3.93 -25.83
N ILE A 357 13.15 4.56 -25.19
CA ILE A 357 13.96 3.91 -24.17
C ILE A 357 13.12 3.69 -22.90
N SER A 358 12.38 4.72 -22.47
CA SER A 358 11.46 4.61 -21.33
C SER A 358 10.46 3.47 -21.52
N LEU A 359 9.84 3.35 -22.69
CA LEU A 359 8.84 2.33 -23.00
C LEU A 359 9.45 0.92 -22.90
N PHE A 360 10.62 0.72 -23.51
CA PHE A 360 11.34 -0.56 -23.44
C PHE A 360 11.70 -0.96 -22.01
N LEU A 361 12.16 -0.01 -21.20
CA LEU A 361 12.55 -0.27 -19.81
C LEU A 361 11.33 -0.53 -18.91
N ASN A 362 10.24 0.22 -19.09
CA ASN A 362 9.00 -0.06 -18.37
C ASN A 362 8.44 -1.45 -18.71
N ASP A 363 8.58 -1.92 -19.95
CA ASP A 363 8.14 -3.28 -20.32
C ASP A 363 8.94 -4.33 -19.55
N LYS A 364 10.26 -4.14 -19.44
CA LYS A 364 11.11 -4.99 -18.58
C LYS A 364 10.69 -4.95 -17.11
N LEU A 365 10.38 -3.78 -16.55
CA LEU A 365 9.93 -3.66 -15.16
C LEU A 365 8.63 -4.42 -14.92
N ILE A 366 7.67 -4.31 -15.85
CA ILE A 366 6.41 -5.07 -15.79
C ILE A 366 6.69 -6.58 -15.90
N GLN A 367 7.64 -7.02 -16.72
CA GLN A 367 8.03 -8.43 -16.79
C GLN A 367 8.61 -8.94 -15.47
N LEU A 368 9.41 -8.12 -14.77
CA LEU A 368 9.98 -8.46 -13.46
C LEU A 368 8.91 -8.50 -12.36
N ASN A 369 8.04 -7.48 -12.30
CA ASN A 369 6.99 -7.40 -11.30
C ASN A 369 5.69 -6.81 -11.88
N ARG A 370 4.80 -7.70 -12.30
CA ARG A 370 3.50 -7.33 -12.91
C ARG A 370 2.51 -6.69 -11.94
N GLN A 371 2.75 -6.80 -10.62
CA GLN A 371 1.83 -6.33 -9.60
C GLN A 371 2.19 -4.95 -9.05
N ASN A 372 3.35 -4.39 -9.44
CA ASN A 372 3.71 -3.04 -9.05
C ASN A 372 2.86 -2.01 -9.85
N PRO A 373 1.97 -1.24 -9.20
CA PRO A 373 1.13 -0.26 -9.89
C PRO A 373 1.96 0.86 -10.55
N ASP A 374 3.10 1.22 -9.96
CA ASP A 374 3.92 2.34 -10.42
C ASP A 374 4.43 2.08 -11.84
N TYR A 375 4.84 0.84 -12.14
CA TYR A 375 5.34 0.46 -13.47
C TYR A 375 4.28 0.57 -14.56
N TRP A 376 3.03 0.26 -14.23
CA TRP A 376 1.91 0.44 -15.16
C TRP A 376 1.57 1.91 -15.35
N ALA A 377 1.68 2.73 -14.30
CA ALA A 377 1.41 4.16 -14.40
C ALA A 377 2.50 4.92 -15.16
N THR A 378 3.79 4.62 -14.93
CA THR A 378 4.91 5.18 -15.70
C THR A 378 4.89 4.73 -17.16
N MET A 379 4.47 3.49 -17.41
CA MET A 379 4.17 2.99 -18.75
C MET A 379 3.04 3.80 -19.41
N GLY A 380 1.97 4.09 -18.67
CA GLY A 380 0.86 4.94 -19.11
C GLY A 380 1.32 6.35 -19.49
N ASN A 381 2.16 6.98 -18.66
CA ASN A 381 2.77 8.29 -18.95
C ASN A 381 3.59 8.24 -20.24
N THR A 382 4.36 7.18 -20.44
CA THR A 382 5.18 7.03 -21.64
C THR A 382 4.31 6.86 -22.89
N TYR A 383 3.25 6.04 -22.83
CA TYR A 383 2.29 5.91 -23.93
C TYR A 383 1.57 7.21 -24.25
N LEU A 384 1.22 8.00 -23.24
CA LEU A 384 0.58 9.30 -23.43
C LEU A 384 1.45 10.25 -24.24
N ASN A 385 2.74 10.37 -23.91
CA ASN A 385 3.68 11.21 -24.66
C ASN A 385 3.96 10.70 -26.08
N LEU A 386 3.77 9.39 -26.32
CA LEU A 386 3.81 8.80 -27.66
C LEU A 386 2.47 8.93 -28.42
N ASN A 387 1.48 9.64 -27.88
CA ASN A 387 0.12 9.79 -28.41
C ASN A 387 -0.65 8.46 -28.56
N LEU A 388 -0.25 7.42 -27.82
CA LEU A 388 -0.89 6.11 -27.80
C LEU A 388 -1.98 6.05 -26.72
N ASN A 389 -2.98 6.93 -26.83
CA ASN A 389 -3.97 7.19 -25.77
C ASN A 389 -4.72 5.94 -25.28
N ASN A 390 -5.07 5.00 -26.17
CA ASN A 390 -5.74 3.76 -25.76
C ASN A 390 -4.84 2.87 -24.89
N LYS A 391 -3.54 2.80 -25.22
CA LYS A 391 -2.55 2.06 -24.43
C LYS A 391 -2.25 2.76 -23.11
N ALA A 392 -2.20 4.10 -23.12
CA ALA A 392 -2.07 4.90 -21.92
C ALA A 392 -3.23 4.62 -20.95
N LEU A 393 -4.48 4.73 -21.44
CA LEU A 393 -5.67 4.46 -20.63
C LEU A 393 -5.68 3.05 -20.06
N ALA A 394 -5.40 2.03 -20.89
CA ALA A 394 -5.34 0.64 -20.43
C ALA A 394 -4.28 0.43 -19.34
N SER A 395 -3.13 1.08 -19.47
CA SER A 395 -2.04 1.01 -18.50
C SER A 395 -2.42 1.72 -17.20
N TYR A 396 -3.01 2.91 -17.27
CA TYR A 396 -3.48 3.62 -16.08
C TYR A 396 -4.62 2.90 -15.36
N ILE A 397 -5.60 2.33 -16.07
CA ILE A 397 -6.67 1.53 -15.45
C ILE A 397 -6.07 0.31 -14.73
N LYS A 398 -5.09 -0.35 -15.36
CA LYS A 398 -4.37 -1.47 -14.73
C LYS A 398 -3.61 -1.02 -13.47
N ALA A 399 -2.92 0.11 -13.54
CA ALA A 399 -2.23 0.71 -12.40
C ALA A 399 -3.21 1.05 -11.27
N ASN A 400 -4.32 1.71 -11.58
CA ASN A 400 -5.36 2.10 -10.64
C ASN A 400 -5.99 0.88 -9.95
N LYS A 401 -6.24 -0.20 -10.71
CA LYS A 401 -6.74 -1.47 -10.15
C LYS A 401 -5.74 -2.11 -9.18
N LEU A 402 -4.45 -2.11 -9.52
CA LEU A 402 -3.40 -2.64 -8.64
C LEU A 402 -3.18 -1.77 -7.40
N ALA A 403 -3.45 -0.47 -7.52
CA ALA A 403 -3.41 0.51 -6.44
C ALA A 403 -4.74 0.65 -5.68
N GLU A 404 -5.72 -0.21 -5.96
CA GLU A 404 -7.06 -0.21 -5.33
C GLU A 404 -7.81 1.14 -5.40
N GLY A 405 -7.50 1.98 -6.39
CA GLY A 405 -8.13 3.31 -6.50
C GLY A 405 -7.67 4.33 -5.46
N LYS A 406 -6.63 4.04 -4.66
CA LYS A 406 -6.21 4.88 -3.53
C LYS A 406 -5.10 5.87 -3.85
N GLN A 407 -4.58 5.86 -5.08
CA GLN A 407 -3.43 6.66 -5.47
C GLN A 407 -3.88 7.90 -6.25
N SER A 408 -3.94 9.04 -5.57
CA SER A 408 -4.37 10.34 -6.13
C SER A 408 -3.68 10.65 -7.46
N TRP A 409 -2.37 10.47 -7.55
CA TRP A 409 -1.60 10.80 -8.75
C TRP A 409 -1.94 9.91 -9.96
N ILE A 410 -2.35 8.64 -9.75
CA ILE A 410 -2.79 7.75 -10.84
C ILE A 410 -4.17 8.19 -11.36
N LEU A 411 -5.10 8.47 -10.44
CA LEU A 411 -6.43 9.00 -10.77
C LEU A 411 -6.31 10.34 -11.52
N GLY A 412 -5.43 11.23 -11.05
CA GLY A 412 -5.12 12.50 -11.69
C GLY A 412 -4.62 12.33 -13.13
N ASN A 413 -3.76 11.33 -13.39
CA ASN A 413 -3.29 11.03 -14.75
C ASN A 413 -4.40 10.49 -15.65
N ILE A 414 -5.32 9.66 -15.14
CA ILE A 414 -6.50 9.20 -15.89
C ILE A 414 -7.40 10.38 -16.24
N GLY A 415 -7.69 11.23 -15.27
CA GLY A 415 -8.50 12.44 -15.48
C GLY A 415 -7.87 13.39 -16.49
N ASN A 416 -6.54 13.61 -16.41
CA ASN A 416 -5.81 14.39 -17.39
C ASN A 416 -5.84 13.77 -18.80
N LEU A 417 -5.80 12.43 -18.91
CA LEU A 417 -5.95 11.76 -20.20
C LEU A 417 -7.35 11.99 -20.79
N TYR A 418 -8.42 11.88 -20.01
CA TYR A 418 -9.78 12.20 -20.49
C TYR A 418 -9.93 13.65 -20.89
N ASN A 419 -9.26 14.57 -20.19
CA ASN A 419 -9.17 15.96 -20.60
C ASN A 419 -8.52 16.12 -21.97
N ASN A 420 -7.43 15.41 -22.24
CA ASN A 420 -6.75 15.42 -23.54
C ASN A 420 -7.59 14.78 -24.66
N LEU A 421 -8.48 13.85 -24.31
CA LEU A 421 -9.43 13.20 -25.23
C LEU A 421 -10.72 14.01 -25.45
N GLU A 422 -10.83 15.21 -24.89
CA GLU A 422 -12.04 16.05 -24.97
C GLU A 422 -13.29 15.38 -24.37
N LEU A 423 -13.10 14.59 -23.29
CA LEU A 423 -14.17 13.94 -22.54
C LEU A 423 -14.28 14.55 -21.13
N PRO A 424 -14.79 15.79 -21.00
CA PRO A 424 -14.69 16.57 -19.76
C PRO A 424 -15.45 15.94 -18.59
N LEU A 425 -16.60 15.30 -18.82
CA LEU A 425 -17.35 14.63 -17.75
C LEU A 425 -16.57 13.48 -17.10
N LYS A 426 -15.89 12.67 -17.91
CA LYS A 426 -15.04 11.59 -17.41
C LYS A 426 -13.77 12.12 -16.76
N ALA A 427 -13.23 13.23 -17.27
CA ALA A 427 -12.11 13.89 -16.62
C ALA A 427 -12.47 14.36 -15.21
N ILE A 428 -13.62 15.04 -15.06
CA ILE A 428 -14.14 15.52 -13.77
C ILE A 428 -14.28 14.37 -12.78
N GLU A 429 -14.95 13.27 -13.16
CA GLU A 429 -15.14 12.08 -12.32
C GLU A 429 -13.82 11.58 -11.70
N TYR A 430 -12.78 11.38 -12.51
CA TYR A 430 -11.49 10.89 -12.02
C TYR A 430 -10.69 11.94 -11.24
N LEU A 431 -10.85 13.23 -11.56
CA LEU A 431 -10.14 14.31 -10.88
C LEU A 431 -10.74 14.62 -9.50
N GLU A 432 -12.06 14.49 -9.35
CA GLU A 432 -12.74 14.56 -8.05
C GLU A 432 -12.28 13.42 -7.15
N LEU A 433 -12.22 12.18 -7.68
CA LEU A 433 -11.64 11.04 -6.95
C LEU A 433 -10.17 11.29 -6.57
N ALA A 434 -9.38 11.90 -7.44
CA ALA A 434 -7.99 12.23 -7.13
C ALA A 434 -7.88 13.24 -5.97
N ILE A 435 -8.76 14.24 -5.93
CA ILE A 435 -8.83 15.25 -4.87
C ILE A 435 -9.35 14.65 -3.55
N GLU A 436 -10.27 13.68 -3.61
CA GLU A 436 -10.71 12.94 -2.43
C GLU A 436 -9.54 12.21 -1.77
N GLN A 437 -8.64 11.61 -2.56
CA GLN A 437 -7.44 10.94 -2.05
C GLN A 437 -6.33 11.90 -1.59
N ASP A 438 -6.19 13.06 -2.23
CA ASP A 438 -5.26 14.12 -1.81
C ASP A 438 -5.89 15.50 -2.03
N PRO A 439 -6.53 16.07 -0.99
CA PRO A 439 -7.20 17.37 -1.10
C PRO A 439 -6.26 18.53 -1.43
N LYS A 440 -4.95 18.38 -1.22
CA LYS A 440 -3.93 19.42 -1.44
C LYS A 440 -3.22 19.29 -2.79
N SER A 441 -3.61 18.32 -3.62
CA SER A 441 -3.00 18.09 -4.93
C SER A 441 -3.26 19.25 -5.90
N GLU A 442 -2.29 20.17 -6.02
CA GLU A 442 -2.35 21.29 -6.97
C GLU A 442 -2.53 20.79 -8.41
N TYR A 443 -1.87 19.67 -8.74
CA TYR A 443 -2.02 19.02 -10.05
C TYR A 443 -3.48 18.66 -10.34
N ALA A 444 -4.16 17.99 -9.41
CA ALA A 444 -5.54 17.56 -9.62
C ALA A 444 -6.51 18.74 -9.73
N HIS A 445 -6.37 19.75 -8.86
CA HIS A 445 -7.18 20.98 -8.91
C HIS A 445 -7.02 21.74 -10.23
N ASN A 446 -5.77 21.91 -10.69
CA ASN A 446 -5.48 22.59 -11.96
C ASN A 446 -6.11 21.86 -13.15
N ARG A 447 -6.05 20.52 -13.17
CA ARG A 447 -6.67 19.71 -14.24
C ARG A 447 -8.20 19.72 -14.14
N LEU A 448 -8.78 19.75 -12.93
CA LEU A 448 -10.22 19.79 -12.74
C LEU A 448 -10.80 21.11 -13.26
N SER A 449 -10.16 22.23 -12.94
CA SER A 449 -10.52 23.55 -13.48
C SER A 449 -10.55 23.54 -15.01
N GLY A 450 -9.53 22.94 -15.65
CA GLY A 450 -9.51 22.76 -17.10
C GLY A 450 -10.67 21.92 -17.64
N ALA A 451 -11.04 20.85 -16.92
CA ALA A 451 -12.15 19.96 -17.30
C ALA A 451 -13.52 20.67 -17.22
N LEU A 452 -13.75 21.42 -16.13
CA LEU A 452 -14.98 22.19 -15.90
C LEU A 452 -15.17 23.25 -16.99
N LYS A 453 -14.10 23.98 -17.34
CA LYS A 453 -14.16 24.97 -18.42
C LYS A 453 -14.57 24.33 -19.76
N LYS A 454 -14.01 23.18 -20.12
CA LYS A 454 -14.37 22.45 -21.35
C LYS A 454 -15.84 22.03 -21.35
N LYS A 455 -16.37 21.57 -20.20
CA LYS A 455 -17.79 21.24 -20.04
C LYS A 455 -18.69 22.46 -20.27
N GLU A 456 -18.36 23.60 -19.67
CA GLU A 456 -19.12 24.84 -19.86
C GLU A 456 -19.12 25.32 -21.32
N GLU A 457 -17.97 25.23 -21.99
CA GLU A 457 -17.83 25.55 -23.42
C GLU A 457 -18.71 24.64 -24.30
N GLU A 458 -18.77 23.34 -24.00
CA GLU A 458 -19.64 22.37 -24.69
C GLU A 458 -21.13 22.71 -24.51
N GLU A 459 -21.56 22.97 -23.27
CA GLU A 459 -22.94 23.36 -22.97
C GLU A 459 -23.34 24.67 -23.65
N LYS A 460 -22.43 25.65 -23.68
CA LYS A 460 -22.64 26.92 -24.38
C LYS A 460 -22.79 26.69 -25.88
N LYS A 461 -21.93 25.88 -26.49
CA LYS A 461 -21.98 25.54 -27.92
C LYS A 461 -23.32 24.88 -28.28
N ILE A 462 -23.81 23.96 -27.44
CA ILE A 462 -25.13 23.34 -27.63
C ILE A 462 -26.24 24.40 -27.60
N LYS A 463 -26.24 25.31 -26.60
CA LYS A 463 -27.23 26.38 -26.50
C LYS A 463 -27.23 27.29 -27.73
N ASP A 464 -26.06 27.63 -28.25
CA ASP A 464 -25.89 28.46 -29.45
C ASP A 464 -26.40 27.75 -30.70
N ILE A 465 -26.08 26.47 -30.89
CA ILE A 465 -26.60 25.64 -31.99
C ILE A 465 -28.12 25.54 -31.94
N LEU A 466 -28.70 25.26 -30.77
CA LEU A 466 -30.15 25.19 -30.59
C LEU A 466 -30.83 26.54 -30.87
N LYS A 467 -30.20 27.65 -30.47
CA LYS A 467 -30.68 29.00 -30.79
C LYS A 467 -30.66 29.25 -32.30
N GLN A 468 -29.58 28.89 -32.97
CA GLN A 468 -29.43 29.03 -34.41
C GLN A 468 -30.46 28.19 -35.17
N GLY A 469 -30.65 26.92 -34.79
CA GLY A 469 -31.67 26.05 -35.38
C GLY A 469 -33.10 26.60 -35.22
N ARG A 470 -33.43 27.22 -34.07
CA ARG A 470 -34.73 27.91 -33.88
C ARG A 470 -34.92 29.07 -34.86
N ILE A 471 -33.87 29.84 -35.13
CA ILE A 471 -33.90 30.96 -36.09
C ILE A 471 -34.11 30.43 -37.51
N GLU A 472 -33.40 29.36 -37.88
CA GLU A 472 -33.51 28.73 -39.21
C GLU A 472 -34.90 28.16 -39.48
N ILE A 473 -35.49 27.44 -38.52
CA ILE A 473 -36.88 26.93 -38.62
C ILE A 473 -37.86 28.08 -38.81
N ARG A 474 -37.73 29.17 -38.05
CA ARG A 474 -38.61 30.33 -38.16
C ARG A 474 -38.55 30.95 -39.55
N ASN A 475 -37.35 31.08 -40.12
CA ASN A 475 -37.17 31.67 -41.44
C ASN A 475 -37.74 30.80 -42.59
N LEU A 476 -37.75 29.47 -42.44
CA LEU A 476 -38.37 28.57 -43.41
C LEU A 476 -39.89 28.77 -43.54
N VAL A 477 -40.58 29.02 -42.42
CA VAL A 477 -42.04 29.27 -42.41
C VAL A 477 -42.38 30.56 -43.17
N PHE A 478 -41.63 31.64 -42.94
CA PHE A 478 -41.87 32.93 -43.60
C PHE A 478 -41.60 32.93 -45.11
N ASN A 479 -40.78 32.00 -45.61
CA ASN A 479 -40.54 31.86 -47.04
C ASN A 479 -41.63 31.06 -47.76
N ASN A 480 -42.35 30.17 -47.04
CA ASN A 480 -43.46 29.39 -47.60
C ASN A 480 -44.80 30.14 -47.63
N GLU A 481 -44.96 31.23 -46.86
CA GLU A 481 -46.14 32.11 -46.91
C GLU A 481 -46.07 33.19 -48.01
N LYS A 482 -44.97 33.23 -48.78
CA LYS A 482 -44.75 34.18 -49.89
C LYS A 482 -44.91 33.57 -51.29
N LEU A 483 -45.34 32.32 -51.38
CA LEU A 483 -45.77 31.64 -52.62
C LEU A 483 -47.30 31.46 -52.56
#